data_AF-A0A1W9VU30-F1
#
_entry.id   AF-A0A1W9VU30-F1
#
_cell.length_a   1.000
_cell.length_b   1.000
_cell.length_c   1.000
_cell.angle_alpha   90.00
_cell.angle_beta   90.00
_cell.angle_gamma   90.00
#
_symmetry.space_group_name_H-M   'P 1'
#
loop_
_entity.id
_entity.type
_entity.pdbx_description
1 polymer ?
#
loop_
_entity_poly.entity_id
_entity_poly.type
_entity_poly.pdbx_seq_one_letter_code
_entity_poly.pdbx_strand_id
1 'polypeptide(L)'
;MAGPCVVENEKQIFETARQVKAAGAKILRGGAFKPRTSPYSFQGLGDEGLKLLAQVGEETGLAVVTEVMSVNQIELVGKYTDIFQVGAR
;
A
#
# COMPACT_ATOMS: atom_id res chain seq x y z
N MET A 1 13.02 -0.50 -2.03
CA MET A 1 11.58 -0.30 -1.84
C MET A 1 11.27 1.15 -2.19
N ALA A 2 10.23 1.40 -2.97
CA ALA A 2 9.77 2.74 -3.29
C ALA A 2 8.26 2.72 -3.57
N GLY A 3 7.62 3.88 -3.61
CA GLY A 3 6.18 4.01 -3.81
C GLY A 3 5.61 5.15 -2.97
N PRO A 4 4.33 5.50 -3.15
CA PRO A 4 3.76 6.68 -2.53
C PRO A 4 3.62 6.54 -1.02
N CYS A 5 3.40 7.66 -0.34
CA CYS A 5 3.06 7.65 1.06
C CYS A 5 1.71 6.95 1.28
N VAL A 6 0.71 7.28 0.45
CA VAL A 6 -0.67 6.79 0.51
C VAL A 6 -1.14 6.41 -0.89
N VAL A 7 -1.98 5.39 -0.98
CA VAL A 7 -2.68 5.03 -2.23
C VAL A 7 -3.86 5.99 -2.38
N GLU A 8 -3.89 6.76 -3.47
CA GLU A 8 -4.90 7.81 -3.67
C GLU A 8 -5.94 7.43 -4.72
N ASN A 9 -5.54 6.65 -5.73
CA ASN A 9 -6.39 6.11 -6.79
C ASN A 9 -5.61 5.09 -7.63
N GLU A 10 -6.30 4.38 -8.51
CA GLU A 10 -5.74 3.40 -9.44
C GLU A 10 -4.64 4.00 -10.33
N LYS A 11 -4.92 5.12 -11.01
CA LYS A 11 -3.96 5.75 -11.92
C LYS A 11 -2.62 6.04 -11.22
N GLN A 12 -2.68 6.66 -10.04
CA GLN A 12 -1.50 7.03 -9.25
C GLN A 12 -0.65 5.80 -8.90
N ILE A 13 -1.26 4.73 -8.39
CA ILE A 13 -0.50 3.56 -7.93
C ILE A 13 0.04 2.71 -9.08
N PHE A 14 -0.70 2.59 -10.20
CA PHE A 14 -0.26 1.85 -11.39
C PHE A 14 0.91 2.56 -12.09
N GLU A 15 0.80 3.87 -12.31
CA GLU A 15 1.90 4.66 -12.89
C GLU A 15 3.14 4.60 -12.00
N THR A 16 2.97 4.72 -10.68
CA THR A 16 4.08 4.65 -9.72
C THR A 16 4.75 3.28 -9.73
N ALA A 17 3.98 2.19 -9.67
CA ALA A 17 4.52 0.84 -9.63
C ALA A 17 5.34 0.50 -10.87
N ARG A 18 4.87 0.90 -12.06
CA ARG A 18 5.61 0.72 -13.32
C ARG A 18 6.93 1.47 -13.31
N GLN A 19 6.96 2.70 -12.82
CA GLN A 19 8.20 3.47 -12.68
C GLN A 19 9.15 2.85 -11.64
N VAL A 20 8.62 2.42 -10.49
CA VAL A 20 9.37 1.73 -9.43
C VAL A 20 10.01 0.44 -9.96
N LYS A 21 9.27 -0.35 -10.74
CA LYS A 21 9.79 -1.55 -11.40
C LYS A 21 10.86 -1.22 -12.43
N ALA A 22 10.63 -0.22 -13.29
CA ALA A 22 11.58 0.23 -14.30
C ALA A 22 12.90 0.73 -13.67
N ALA A 23 12.84 1.32 -12.48
CA ALA A 23 13.99 1.73 -11.70
C ALA A 23 14.73 0.56 -11.01
N GLY A 24 14.28 -0.69 -11.21
CA GLY A 24 14.94 -1.89 -10.68
C GLY A 24 14.58 -2.26 -9.24
N ALA A 25 13.59 -1.59 -8.64
CA ALA A 25 13.12 -1.97 -7.31
C ALA A 25 12.35 -3.31 -7.36
N LYS A 26 12.33 -4.00 -6.22
CA LYS A 26 11.63 -5.28 -6.04
C LYS A 26 10.41 -5.19 -5.13
N ILE A 27 10.25 -4.06 -4.43
CA ILE A 27 9.21 -3.88 -3.41
C ILE A 27 8.52 -2.53 -3.64
N LEU A 28 7.20 -2.57 -3.80
CA LEU A 28 6.31 -1.42 -3.83
C LEU A 28 5.76 -1.14 -2.44
N ARG A 29 5.93 0.09 -1.95
CA ARG A 29 5.24 0.57 -0.74
C ARG A 29 4.01 1.39 -1.09
N GLY A 30 2.97 1.31 -0.28
CA GLY A 30 1.82 2.22 -0.35
C GLY A 30 0.95 2.09 0.89
N GLY A 31 0.58 3.20 1.52
CA GLY A 31 -0.32 3.17 2.67
C GLY A 31 -1.78 3.07 2.26
N ALA A 32 -2.43 1.95 2.56
CA ALA A 32 -3.89 1.80 2.39
C ALA A 32 -4.68 2.44 3.56
N PHE A 33 -4.13 2.38 4.77
CA PHE A 33 -4.65 3.05 5.96
C PHE A 33 -3.65 4.11 6.45
N LYS A 34 -4.16 5.21 7.02
CA LYS A 34 -3.32 6.26 7.61
C LYS A 34 -3.68 6.55 9.07
N PRO A 35 -2.69 6.53 10.00
CA PRO A 35 -2.88 7.02 11.36
C PRO A 35 -2.95 8.53 11.36
N ARG A 36 -4.15 9.09 11.17
CA ARG A 36 -4.37 10.54 11.20
C ARG A 36 -4.81 10.96 12.59
N THR A 37 -4.20 12.03 13.10
CA THR A 37 -4.62 12.68 14.34
C THR A 37 -6.00 13.35 14.20
N SER A 38 -6.33 13.84 13.00
CA SER A 38 -7.61 14.47 12.71
C SER A 38 -8.54 13.52 11.95
N PRO A 39 -9.81 13.37 12.37
CA PRO A 39 -10.78 12.52 11.67
C PRO A 39 -11.18 13.07 10.29
N TYR A 40 -11.07 14.39 10.07
CA TYR A 40 -11.43 15.04 8.81
C TYR A 40 -10.37 14.91 7.72
N SER A 41 -9.21 14.39 8.08
CA SER A 41 -8.15 14.10 7.12
C SER A 41 -8.50 12.87 6.27
N PHE A 42 -7.95 12.81 5.05
CA PHE A 42 -7.99 11.58 4.26
C PHE A 42 -7.35 10.41 5.02
N GLN A 43 -8.13 9.36 5.25
CA GLN A 43 -7.74 8.18 6.05
C GLN A 43 -7.07 7.08 5.22
N GLY A 44 -6.94 7.28 3.91
CA GLY A 44 -6.57 6.23 2.96
C GLY A 44 -7.81 5.55 2.37
N LEU A 45 -7.60 4.77 1.31
CA LEU A 45 -8.66 4.03 0.62
C LEU A 45 -9.08 2.74 1.33
N GLY A 46 -8.38 2.33 2.39
CA GLY A 46 -8.66 1.10 3.13
C GLY A 46 -8.61 -0.14 2.23
N ASP A 47 -9.67 -0.95 2.26
CA ASP A 47 -9.78 -2.19 1.47
C ASP A 47 -9.61 -1.97 -0.04
N GLU A 48 -10.14 -0.88 -0.58
CA GLU A 48 -9.95 -0.54 -1.99
C GLU A 48 -8.46 -0.29 -2.30
N GLY A 49 -7.76 0.43 -1.42
CA GLY A 49 -6.32 0.65 -1.55
C GLY A 49 -5.50 -0.63 -1.48
N LEU A 50 -5.90 -1.60 -0.64
CA LEU A 50 -5.27 -2.91 -0.56
C LEU A 50 -5.46 -3.70 -1.86
N LYS A 51 -6.67 -3.71 -2.42
CA LYS A 51 -6.96 -4.39 -3.70
C LYS A 51 -6.13 -3.82 -4.83
N LEU A 52 -6.03 -2.50 -4.92
CA LEU A 52 -5.21 -1.83 -5.93
C LEU A 52 -3.72 -2.19 -5.79
N LEU A 53 -3.21 -2.25 -4.55
CA LEU A 53 -1.83 -2.66 -4.28
C LEU A 53 -1.57 -4.11 -4.69
N ALA A 54 -2.48 -5.03 -4.36
CA ALA A 54 -2.36 -6.43 -4.78
C ALA A 54 -2.38 -6.57 -6.30
N GLN A 55 -3.35 -5.95 -6.98
CA GLN A 55 -3.48 -5.97 -8.44
C GLN A 55 -2.22 -5.46 -9.14
N VAL A 56 -1.68 -4.33 -8.70
CA VAL A 56 -0.48 -3.77 -9.32
C VAL A 56 0.78 -4.55 -8.95
N GLY A 57 0.82 -5.14 -7.76
CA GLY A 57 1.88 -6.07 -7.34
C GLY A 57 1.95 -7.29 -8.26
N GLU A 58 0.79 -7.89 -8.55
CA GLU A 58 0.64 -8.99 -9.51
C GLU A 58 1.04 -8.57 -10.93
N GLU A 59 0.56 -7.43 -11.43
CA GLU A 59 0.88 -6.93 -12.78
C GLU A 59 2.39 -6.70 -12.96
N THR A 60 3.05 -6.10 -11.97
CA THR A 60 4.46 -5.68 -12.08
C THR A 60 5.45 -6.72 -11.54
N GLY A 61 4.96 -7.76 -10.85
CA GLY A 61 5.77 -8.70 -10.09
C GLY A 61 6.61 -8.00 -9.00
N LEU A 62 6.07 -6.95 -8.38
CA LEU A 62 6.66 -6.30 -7.21
C LEU A 62 6.01 -6.87 -5.95
N ALA A 63 6.83 -7.20 -4.95
CA ALA A 63 6.30 -7.49 -3.62
C ALA A 63 5.69 -6.22 -3.01
N VAL A 64 4.59 -6.35 -2.29
CA VAL A 64 3.81 -5.25 -1.73
C VAL A 64 4.04 -5.14 -0.22
N VAL A 65 4.21 -3.91 0.24
CA VAL A 65 4.22 -3.56 1.66
C VAL A 65 3.28 -2.41 1.98
N THR A 66 2.45 -2.61 2.99
CA THR A 66 1.53 -1.60 3.55
C THR A 66 1.51 -1.70 5.07
N GLU A 67 1.10 -0.61 5.70
CA GLU A 67 1.05 -0.50 7.16
C GLU A 67 -0.19 -1.20 7.72
N VAL A 68 0.00 -1.98 8.78
CA VAL A 68 -1.07 -2.52 9.62
C VAL A 68 -1.12 -1.71 10.91
N MET A 69 -2.28 -1.14 11.22
CA MET A 69 -2.43 -0.21 12.34
C MET A 69 -2.99 -0.87 13.60
N SER A 70 -3.59 -2.05 13.48
CA SER A 70 -4.24 -2.75 14.58
C SER A 70 -4.38 -4.24 14.30
N VAL A 71 -4.49 -5.05 15.36
CA VAL A 71 -4.54 -6.52 15.27
C VAL A 71 -5.71 -7.02 14.42
N ASN A 72 -6.87 -6.36 14.50
CA ASN A 72 -8.05 -6.71 13.71
C ASN A 72 -7.89 -6.45 12.20
N GLN A 73 -6.87 -5.71 11.77
CA GLN A 73 -6.57 -5.50 10.36
C GLN A 73 -5.68 -6.60 9.77
N ILE A 74 -5.01 -7.40 10.59
CA ILE A 74 -4.00 -8.38 10.13
C ILE A 74 -4.59 -9.35 9.11
N GLU A 75 -5.77 -9.91 9.38
CA GLU A 75 -6.40 -10.87 8.48
C GLU A 75 -6.77 -10.25 7.14
N LEU A 76 -7.30 -9.02 7.14
CA LEU A 76 -7.67 -8.31 5.91
C LEU A 76 -6.42 -7.94 5.10
N VAL A 77 -5.46 -7.27 5.75
CA VAL A 77 -4.23 -6.79 5.11
C VAL A 77 -3.42 -7.96 4.55
N GLY A 78 -3.35 -9.08 5.28
CA GLY A 78 -2.63 -10.29 4.86
C GLY A 78 -3.18 -10.97 3.61
N LYS A 79 -4.42 -10.67 3.20
CA LYS A 79 -4.97 -11.17 1.92
C LYS A 79 -4.36 -10.49 0.70
N TYR A 80 -3.75 -9.31 0.89
CA TYR A 80 -3.36 -8.40 -0.19
C TYR A 80 -1.89 -7.94 -0.14
N THR A 81 -1.15 -8.27 0.92
CA THR A 81 0.23 -7.78 1.11
C THR A 81 1.19 -8.94 1.35
N ASP A 82 2.41 -8.82 0.84
CA ASP A 82 3.50 -9.78 1.11
C ASP A 82 4.22 -9.47 2.43
N ILE A 83 4.30 -8.18 2.77
CA ILE A 83 5.04 -7.69 3.94
C ILE A 83 4.12 -6.77 4.75
N PHE A 84 4.00 -7.04 6.04
CA PHE A 84 3.35 -6.13 6.98
C PHE A 84 4.35 -5.10 7.50
N GLN A 85 4.01 -3.81 7.42
CA GLN A 85 4.75 -2.76 8.09
C GLN A 85 4.06 -2.39 9.40
N VAL A 86 4.82 -2.34 10.49
CA VAL A 86 4.40 -1.70 11.75
C VAL A 86 4.98 -0.28 11.76
N GLY A 87 4.12 0.73 11.92
CA GLY A 87 4.56 2.11 12.02
C GLY A 87 5.46 2.34 13.23
N ALA A 88 6.26 3.41 13.22
CA ALA A 88 7.14 3.75 14.34
C ALA A 88 6.41 4.27 15.61
N ARG A 89 5.08 4.31 15.58
CA ARG A 89 4.24 4.84 16.66
C ARG A 89 3.70 3.71 17.52
#